data_AF-A0AAV3R1K9-F1
#
_entry.id   AF-A0AAV3R1K9-F1
#
_cell.length_a   1.000
_cell.length_b   1.000
_cell.length_c   1.000
_cell.angle_alpha   90.00
_cell.angle_beta   90.00
_cell.angle_gamma   90.00
#
_symmetry.space_group_name_H-M   'P 1'
#
loop_
_entity.id
_entity.type
_entity.pdbx_description
1 polymer ?
#
loop_
_entity_poly.entity_id
_entity_poly.type
_entity_poly.pdbx_seq_one_letter_code
_entity_poly.pdbx_strand_id
1 'polypeptide(L)'
;MEVDNHGNELHTQTQPMDVEIFSAPKGQQAKCGKHDVDLGETLHEMIAEDSLDFGSWTFLISEIEKVHSDNIDMLSLAYDSFLSKFLLCHWYWTKYAYHKARLCTVVEAVDIFERAVESTTFSVGFWLNYCTFSESFLMDPSDIRRVYERAFSFVGKDYNCHVLWDKYLQFEFSQQQWGMLAHIYIRVLKFPTKGLHFYCDKYDMLLMVIRFCNFI
;
A
#
# COMPACT_ATOMS: atom_id res chain seq x y z
N MET A 1 26.86 -15.71 12.86
CA MET A 1 27.58 -14.43 12.86
C MET A 1 28.78 -14.63 11.96
N GLU A 2 28.72 -14.15 10.72
CA GLU A 2 29.85 -14.18 9.81
C GLU A 2 30.44 -12.77 9.76
N VAL A 3 31.74 -12.67 9.97
CA VAL A 3 32.53 -11.43 10.03
C VAL A 3 33.45 -11.45 8.82
N ASP A 4 33.52 -10.37 8.05
CA ASP A 4 34.43 -10.29 6.92
C ASP A 4 35.86 -9.92 7.35
N ASN A 5 36.81 -10.17 6.45
CA ASN A 5 38.25 -10.17 6.73
C ASN A 5 38.87 -8.77 6.94
N HIS A 6 38.04 -7.74 7.16
CA HIS A 6 38.47 -6.36 7.41
C HIS A 6 37.87 -5.75 8.68
N GLY A 7 37.12 -6.52 9.48
CA GLY A 7 36.71 -6.10 10.83
C GLY A 7 35.73 -4.92 10.87
N ASN A 8 34.97 -4.67 9.79
CA ASN A 8 33.92 -3.66 9.77
C ASN A 8 32.53 -4.31 9.89
N GLU A 9 31.74 -3.85 10.85
CA GLU A 9 30.34 -4.23 10.99
C GLU A 9 29.53 -3.69 9.79
N LEU A 10 28.84 -4.57 9.04
CA LEU A 10 27.81 -4.14 8.11
C LEU A 10 26.59 -3.65 8.90
N HIS A 11 26.58 -2.37 9.25
CA HIS A 11 25.35 -1.67 9.58
C HIS A 11 24.52 -1.47 8.30
N THR A 12 23.66 -2.44 7.99
CA THR A 12 22.46 -2.17 7.19
C THR A 12 21.54 -1.27 8.01
N GLN A 13 21.76 0.04 7.91
CA GLN A 13 20.80 1.05 8.36
C GLN A 13 19.54 0.91 7.51
N THR A 14 18.62 0.08 7.98
CA THR A 14 17.23 0.16 7.53
C THR A 14 16.58 1.20 8.41
N GLN A 15 16.47 2.43 7.91
CA GLN A 15 15.68 3.45 8.60
C GLN A 15 14.21 2.99 8.63
N PRO A 16 13.53 3.04 9.78
CA PRO A 16 12.10 2.84 9.83
C PRO A 16 11.43 4.02 9.09
N MET A 17 10.59 3.72 8.10
CA MET A 17 9.66 4.74 7.60
C MET A 17 8.60 4.95 8.68
N ASP A 18 8.79 6.02 9.44
CA ASP A 18 7.85 6.46 10.46
C ASP A 18 6.46 6.70 9.85
N VAL A 19 5.49 5.98 10.38
CA VAL A 19 4.07 6.16 10.11
C VAL A 19 3.59 7.32 10.99
N GLU A 20 3.87 8.54 10.57
CA GLU A 20 3.19 9.72 11.13
C GLU A 20 1.91 10.02 10.33
N ILE A 21 0.82 9.44 10.86
CA ILE A 21 -0.50 10.02 11.07
C ILE A 21 -0.77 11.30 10.23
N PHE A 22 -1.37 11.08 9.05
CA PHE A 22 -2.06 12.13 8.29
C PHE A 22 -3.28 12.60 9.09
N SER A 23 -3.12 13.69 9.83
CA SER A 23 -4.24 14.48 10.34
C SER A 23 -4.70 15.46 9.25
N ALA A 24 -6.02 15.47 9.00
CA ALA A 24 -6.64 16.34 8.00
C ALA A 24 -6.60 17.82 8.45
N PRO A 25 -6.12 18.78 7.63
CA PRO A 25 -6.33 20.19 7.91
C PRO A 25 -7.77 20.58 7.57
N LYS A 26 -8.42 21.30 8.48
CA LYS A 26 -9.72 21.95 8.25
C LYS A 26 -9.57 23.09 7.23
N GLY A 27 -10.58 23.20 6.37
CA GLY A 27 -10.57 24.06 5.19
C GLY A 27 -10.40 25.55 5.46
N GLN A 28 -9.79 26.21 4.47
CA GLN A 28 -9.83 27.66 4.31
C GLN A 28 -9.76 27.98 2.81
N GLN A 29 -10.76 28.71 2.32
CA GLN A 29 -10.86 29.13 0.92
C GLN A 29 -9.98 30.35 0.60
N ALA A 30 -9.51 30.36 -0.65
CA ALA A 30 -9.25 31.47 -1.58
C ALA A 30 -7.91 32.22 -1.55
N LYS A 31 -7.15 32.08 -2.66
CA LYS A 31 -6.74 33.18 -3.57
C LYS A 31 -6.25 32.62 -4.92
N CYS A 32 -7.10 32.69 -5.94
CA CYS A 32 -6.76 32.47 -7.35
C CYS A 32 -6.03 33.71 -7.91
N GLY A 33 -5.05 33.54 -8.81
CA GLY A 33 -4.64 34.69 -9.61
C GLY A 33 -3.48 34.59 -10.60
N LYS A 34 -2.40 33.82 -10.39
CA LYS A 34 -1.26 33.80 -11.35
C LYS A 34 -0.49 32.48 -11.49
N HIS A 35 -0.45 31.65 -10.47
CA HIS A 35 0.27 30.36 -10.51
C HIS A 35 -0.62 29.18 -10.99
N ASP A 36 -1.93 29.44 -11.10
CA ASP A 36 -3.00 28.48 -11.47
C ASP A 36 -2.92 28.07 -12.95
N VAL A 37 -2.57 29.01 -13.84
CA VAL A 37 -2.60 28.81 -15.30
C VAL A 37 -1.31 28.16 -15.81
N ASP A 38 -0.20 28.40 -15.12
CA ASP A 38 1.15 27.97 -15.52
C ASP A 38 1.36 26.44 -15.41
N LEU A 39 0.87 25.83 -14.32
CA LEU A 39 1.06 24.39 -14.09
C LEU A 39 0.20 23.52 -15.03
N GLY A 40 -0.97 24.01 -15.42
CA GLY A 40 -1.84 23.32 -16.39
C GLY A 40 -1.24 23.33 -17.79
N GLU A 41 -0.71 24.48 -18.22
CA GLU A 41 0.00 24.61 -19.50
C GLU A 41 1.25 23.71 -19.53
N THR A 42 2.07 23.76 -18.46
CA THR A 42 3.25 22.89 -18.31
C THR A 42 2.89 21.41 -18.39
N LEU A 43 1.78 20.99 -17.75
CA LEU A 43 1.31 19.60 -17.83
C LEU A 43 0.94 19.21 -19.26
N HIS A 44 0.21 20.07 -19.98
CA HIS A 44 -0.14 19.83 -21.37
C HIS A 44 1.08 19.77 -22.29
N GLU A 45 2.09 20.61 -22.06
CA GLU A 45 3.37 20.56 -22.77
C GLU A 45 4.10 19.24 -22.51
N MET A 46 4.23 18.80 -21.25
CA MET A 46 4.86 17.51 -20.94
C MET A 46 4.14 16.30 -21.55
N ILE A 47 2.80 16.37 -21.66
CA ILE A 47 2.01 15.36 -22.35
C ILE A 47 2.28 15.41 -23.86
N ALA A 48 2.31 16.59 -24.47
CA ALA A 48 2.53 16.77 -25.90
C ALA A 48 3.94 16.39 -26.35
N GLU A 49 4.95 16.70 -25.55
CA GLU A 49 6.35 16.35 -25.80
C GLU A 49 6.67 14.87 -25.56
N ASP A 50 5.70 14.10 -25.04
CA ASP A 50 5.86 12.72 -24.62
C ASP A 50 7.10 12.48 -23.72
N SER A 51 7.36 13.42 -22.81
CA SER A 51 8.55 13.35 -21.95
C SER A 51 8.56 12.06 -21.11
N LEU A 52 9.70 11.37 -21.10
CA LEU A 52 10.01 10.22 -20.24
C LEU A 52 10.90 10.61 -19.05
N ASP A 53 11.04 11.90 -18.77
CA ASP A 53 11.83 12.35 -17.63
C ASP A 53 11.06 12.21 -16.31
N PHE A 54 11.40 11.16 -15.57
CA PHE A 54 10.80 10.87 -14.27
C PHE A 54 10.98 12.05 -13.28
N GLY A 55 12.11 12.75 -13.31
CA GLY A 55 12.38 13.87 -12.41
C GLY A 55 11.39 15.02 -12.59
N SER A 56 11.20 15.47 -13.82
CA SER A 56 10.26 16.54 -14.16
C SER A 56 8.82 16.15 -13.85
N TRP A 57 8.41 14.91 -14.15
CA TRP A 57 7.06 14.44 -13.82
C TRP A 57 6.79 14.43 -12.33
N THR A 58 7.74 13.92 -11.53
CA THR A 58 7.56 13.84 -10.08
C THR A 58 7.60 15.21 -9.42
N PHE A 59 8.41 16.14 -9.93
CA PHE A 59 8.39 17.53 -9.52
C PHE A 59 7.05 18.18 -9.84
N LEU A 60 6.55 18.05 -11.07
CA LEU A 60 5.29 18.62 -11.50
C LEU A 60 4.11 18.08 -10.67
N ILE A 61 4.02 16.76 -10.48
CA ILE A 61 2.97 16.15 -9.64
C ILE A 61 3.02 16.71 -8.21
N SER A 62 4.22 16.86 -7.63
CA SER A 62 4.39 17.42 -6.28
C SER A 62 3.89 18.87 -6.20
N GLU A 63 4.14 19.69 -7.22
CA GLU A 63 3.64 21.06 -7.26
C GLU A 63 2.12 21.13 -7.46
N ILE A 64 1.55 20.27 -8.33
CA ILE A 64 0.10 20.14 -8.51
C ILE A 64 -0.57 19.70 -7.19
N GLU A 65 0.00 18.73 -6.48
CA GLU A 65 -0.52 18.27 -5.18
C GLU A 65 -0.56 19.40 -4.14
N LYS A 66 0.41 20.32 -4.17
CA LYS A 66 0.50 21.46 -3.23
C LYS A 66 -0.45 22.60 -3.59
N VAL A 67 -0.47 22.99 -4.87
CA VAL A 67 -1.20 24.19 -5.33
C VAL A 67 -2.67 23.85 -5.63
N HIS A 68 -2.93 22.65 -6.15
CA HIS A 68 -4.23 22.19 -6.62
C HIS A 68 -4.71 20.94 -5.87
N SER A 69 -4.55 20.93 -4.55
CA SER A 69 -4.88 19.78 -3.70
C SER A 69 -6.33 19.29 -3.78
N ASP A 70 -7.25 20.16 -4.23
CA ASP A 70 -8.69 19.91 -4.35
C ASP A 70 -9.18 19.85 -5.82
N ASN A 71 -8.30 20.07 -6.81
CA ASN A 71 -8.68 19.98 -8.23
C ASN A 71 -8.50 18.55 -8.72
N ILE A 72 -9.57 17.75 -8.61
CA ILE A 72 -9.51 16.34 -8.99
C ILE A 72 -9.22 16.12 -10.48
N ASP A 73 -9.72 16.98 -11.36
CA ASP A 73 -9.57 16.81 -12.81
C ASP A 73 -8.11 16.97 -13.21
N MET A 74 -7.44 17.98 -12.66
CA MET A 74 -6.02 18.22 -12.88
C MET A 74 -5.15 17.11 -12.28
N LEU A 75 -5.47 16.67 -11.05
CA LEU A 75 -4.78 15.54 -10.41
C LEU A 75 -4.95 14.26 -11.24
N SER A 76 -6.17 13.96 -11.70
CA SER A 76 -6.46 12.77 -12.49
C SER A 76 -5.70 12.80 -13.82
N LEU A 77 -5.71 13.93 -14.52
CA LEU A 77 -4.96 14.09 -15.76
C LEU A 77 -3.45 13.89 -15.55
N ALA A 78 -2.88 14.49 -14.51
CA ALA A 78 -1.45 14.37 -14.21
C ALA A 78 -1.07 12.92 -13.86
N TYR A 79 -1.82 12.29 -12.97
CA TYR A 79 -1.57 10.92 -12.54
C TYR A 79 -1.81 9.90 -13.65
N ASP A 80 -2.90 9.99 -14.40
CA ASP A 80 -3.19 9.09 -15.52
C ASP A 80 -2.12 9.20 -16.61
N SER A 81 -1.68 10.43 -16.93
CA SER A 81 -0.62 10.66 -17.91
C SER A 81 0.71 10.08 -17.45
N PHE A 82 1.11 10.32 -16.20
CA PHE A 82 2.34 9.78 -15.63
C PHE A 82 2.33 8.26 -15.54
N LEU A 83 1.25 7.68 -14.99
CA LEU A 83 1.14 6.25 -14.76
C LEU A 83 1.03 5.46 -16.07
N SER A 84 0.50 6.05 -17.14
CA SER A 84 0.52 5.44 -18.47
C SER A 84 1.94 5.15 -18.97
N LYS A 85 2.93 5.94 -18.54
CA LYS A 85 4.35 5.78 -18.90
C LYS A 85 5.12 4.96 -17.86
N PHE A 86 4.81 5.14 -16.57
CA PHE A 86 5.53 4.56 -15.45
C PHE A 86 4.66 3.57 -14.65
N LEU A 87 4.14 2.56 -15.34
CA LEU A 87 3.18 1.59 -14.79
C LEU A 87 3.68 0.84 -13.54
N LEU A 88 4.99 0.57 -13.45
CA LEU A 88 5.60 -0.18 -12.34
C LEU A 88 5.76 0.63 -11.05
N CYS A 89 5.54 1.94 -11.09
CA CYS A 89 5.70 2.83 -9.95
C CYS A 89 4.49 2.75 -8.99
N HIS A 90 4.31 1.60 -8.33
CA HIS A 90 3.15 1.28 -7.48
C HIS A 90 2.86 2.30 -6.36
N TRP A 91 3.86 3.03 -5.87
CA TRP A 91 3.66 4.07 -4.86
C TRP A 91 2.77 5.22 -5.35
N TYR A 92 2.89 5.60 -6.63
CA TYR A 92 2.07 6.67 -7.22
C TYR A 92 0.63 6.22 -7.45
N TRP A 93 0.40 4.95 -7.79
CA TRP A 93 -0.93 4.35 -7.81
C TRP A 93 -1.62 4.47 -6.44
N THR A 94 -0.89 4.13 -5.37
CA THR A 94 -1.40 4.29 -4.00
C THR A 94 -1.76 5.74 -3.71
N LYS A 95 -0.83 6.69 -3.94
CA LYS A 95 -1.10 8.12 -3.72
C LYS A 95 -2.34 8.60 -4.48
N TYR A 96 -2.46 8.23 -5.75
CA TYR A 96 -3.58 8.63 -6.58
C TYR A 96 -4.91 8.11 -6.04
N ALA A 97 -4.96 6.84 -5.62
CA ALA A 97 -6.15 6.26 -5.00
C ALA A 97 -6.54 6.99 -3.70
N TYR A 98 -5.58 7.39 -2.87
CA TYR A 98 -5.86 8.19 -1.66
C TYR A 98 -6.39 9.59 -1.99
N HIS A 99 -5.90 10.24 -3.06
CA HIS A 99 -6.49 11.51 -3.53
C HIS A 99 -7.94 11.32 -3.99
N LYS A 100 -8.23 10.26 -4.75
CA LYS A 100 -9.60 9.91 -5.18
C LYS A 100 -10.51 9.60 -3.99
N ALA A 101 -10.03 8.87 -2.98
CA ALA A 101 -10.81 8.57 -1.78
C ALA A 101 -11.11 9.82 -0.95
N ARG A 102 -10.18 10.79 -0.93
CA ARG A 102 -10.34 12.06 -0.20
C ARG A 102 -11.30 13.02 -0.89
N LEU A 103 -11.20 13.15 -2.21
CA LEU A 103 -11.89 14.18 -2.99
C LEU A 103 -13.19 13.68 -3.66
N CYS A 104 -13.34 12.36 -3.78
CA CYS A 104 -14.42 11.74 -4.53
C CYS A 104 -15.05 10.58 -3.74
N THR A 105 -15.30 9.44 -4.41
CA THR A 105 -15.87 8.25 -3.78
C THR A 105 -14.83 7.16 -3.55
N VAL A 106 -15.08 6.29 -2.56
CA VAL A 106 -14.26 5.09 -2.33
C VAL A 106 -14.29 4.15 -3.54
N VAL A 107 -15.39 4.12 -4.30
CA VAL A 107 -15.52 3.32 -5.52
C VAL A 107 -14.51 3.77 -6.57
N GLU A 108 -14.39 5.06 -6.84
CA GLU A 108 -13.40 5.56 -7.80
C GLU A 108 -11.96 5.30 -7.33
N ALA A 109 -11.70 5.35 -6.01
CA ALA A 109 -10.39 4.99 -5.47
C ALA A 109 -10.07 3.49 -5.65
N VAL A 110 -11.08 2.63 -5.48
CA VAL A 110 -10.97 1.19 -5.79
C VAL A 110 -10.70 0.99 -7.28
N ASP A 111 -11.36 1.75 -8.17
CA ASP A 111 -11.09 1.67 -9.61
C ASP A 111 -9.62 2.00 -9.95
N ILE A 112 -8.98 2.94 -9.22
CA ILE A 112 -7.54 3.21 -9.37
C ILE A 112 -6.71 1.97 -9.00
N PHE A 113 -7.03 1.32 -7.89
CA PHE A 113 -6.34 0.09 -7.49
C PHE A 113 -6.56 -1.04 -8.49
N GLU A 114 -7.79 -1.22 -8.99
CA GLU A 114 -8.10 -2.24 -9.98
C GLU A 114 -7.33 -2.04 -11.29
N ARG A 115 -7.18 -0.79 -11.76
CA ARG A 115 -6.29 -0.47 -12.89
C ARG A 115 -4.83 -0.80 -12.59
N ALA A 116 -4.36 -0.49 -11.38
CA ALA A 116 -3.00 -0.79 -10.96
C ALA A 116 -2.71 -2.31 -10.87
N VAL A 117 -3.72 -3.13 -10.55
CA VAL A 117 -3.58 -4.60 -10.49
C VAL A 117 -3.10 -5.14 -11.83
N GLU A 118 -3.54 -4.61 -12.97
CA GLU A 118 -3.15 -5.09 -14.30
C GLU A 118 -1.65 -4.96 -14.59
N SER A 119 -0.99 -3.98 -13.98
CA SER A 119 0.43 -3.69 -14.22
C SER A 119 1.35 -4.10 -13.07
N THR A 120 0.83 -4.23 -11.85
CA THR A 120 1.64 -4.45 -10.63
C THR A 120 1.23 -5.71 -9.85
N THR A 121 0.54 -6.64 -10.52
CA THR A 121 -0.08 -7.84 -9.91
C THR A 121 0.85 -8.69 -9.04
N PHE A 122 2.14 -8.74 -9.36
CA PHE A 122 3.09 -9.59 -8.65
C PHE A 122 3.88 -8.86 -7.56
N SER A 123 3.58 -7.58 -7.30
CA SER A 123 4.23 -6.81 -6.24
C SER A 123 3.55 -7.03 -4.88
N VAL A 124 4.26 -7.64 -3.94
CA VAL A 124 3.81 -7.78 -2.54
C VAL A 124 3.53 -6.40 -1.93
N GLY A 125 4.39 -5.40 -2.22
CA GLY A 125 4.23 -4.05 -1.70
C GLY A 125 2.97 -3.34 -2.23
N PHE A 126 2.61 -3.57 -3.49
CA PHE A 126 1.35 -3.07 -4.04
C PHE A 126 0.14 -3.64 -3.30
N TRP A 127 0.05 -4.97 -3.18
CA TRP A 127 -1.05 -5.61 -2.47
C TRP A 127 -1.13 -5.19 -1.00
N LEU A 128 0.01 -4.95 -0.35
CA LEU A 128 0.04 -4.46 1.03
C LEU A 128 -0.64 -3.10 1.14
N ASN A 129 -0.39 -2.20 0.19
CA ASN A 129 -1.05 -0.90 0.13
C ASN A 129 -2.54 -1.04 -0.15
N TYR A 130 -2.94 -1.93 -1.08
CA TYR A 130 -4.35 -2.12 -1.41
C TYR A 130 -5.14 -2.74 -0.23
N CYS A 131 -4.59 -3.73 0.47
CA CYS A 131 -5.20 -4.27 1.70
C CYS A 131 -5.30 -3.19 2.79
N THR A 132 -4.25 -2.40 3.00
CA THR A 132 -4.24 -1.29 3.97
C THR A 132 -5.31 -0.25 3.67
N PHE A 133 -5.44 0.12 2.40
CA PHE A 133 -6.51 1.00 1.94
C PHE A 133 -7.88 0.37 2.20
N SER A 134 -8.05 -0.91 1.84
CA SER A 134 -9.31 -1.63 2.00
C SER A 134 -9.78 -1.66 3.45
N GLU A 135 -8.88 -1.93 4.40
CA GLU A 135 -9.19 -1.89 5.84
C GLU A 135 -9.58 -0.50 6.35
N SER A 136 -9.10 0.56 5.70
CA SER A 136 -9.36 1.94 6.14
C SER A 136 -10.66 2.51 5.56
N PHE A 137 -11.04 2.09 4.35
CA PHE A 137 -12.13 2.72 3.59
C PHE A 137 -13.32 1.79 3.29
N LEU A 138 -13.14 0.47 3.28
CA LEU A 138 -14.24 -0.47 3.08
C LEU A 138 -14.92 -0.78 4.41
N MET A 139 -16.25 -0.85 4.39
CA MET A 139 -17.04 -1.07 5.60
C MET A 139 -17.34 -2.55 5.86
N ASP A 140 -17.43 -3.37 4.81
CA ASP A 140 -17.73 -4.81 4.93
C ASP A 140 -16.43 -5.62 5.10
N PRO A 141 -16.25 -6.32 6.24
CA PRO A 141 -15.13 -7.25 6.43
C PRO A 141 -15.01 -8.30 5.33
N SER A 142 -16.12 -8.68 4.68
CA SER A 142 -16.13 -9.65 3.59
C SER A 142 -15.42 -9.13 2.34
N ASP A 143 -15.58 -7.85 2.02
CA ASP A 143 -14.88 -7.21 0.92
C ASP A 143 -13.38 -7.09 1.20
N ILE A 144 -13.01 -6.74 2.43
CA ILE A 144 -11.60 -6.69 2.85
C ILE A 144 -10.95 -8.07 2.72
N ARG A 145 -11.62 -9.14 3.19
CA ARG A 145 -11.15 -10.53 3.01
C ARG A 145 -10.99 -10.90 1.54
N ARG A 146 -11.91 -10.46 0.68
CA ARG A 146 -11.81 -10.72 -0.77
C ARG A 146 -10.55 -10.12 -1.37
N VAL A 147 -10.14 -8.92 -0.95
CA VAL A 147 -8.89 -8.30 -1.39
C VAL A 147 -7.68 -9.09 -0.88
N TYR A 148 -7.68 -9.52 0.38
CA TYR A 148 -6.64 -10.38 0.94
C TYR A 148 -6.48 -11.71 0.20
N GLU A 149 -7.58 -12.44 0.00
CA GLU A 149 -7.54 -13.73 -0.71
C GLU A 149 -7.08 -13.57 -2.16
N ARG A 150 -7.49 -12.47 -2.82
CA ARG A 150 -6.99 -12.14 -4.16
C ARG A 150 -5.49 -11.86 -4.15
N ALA A 151 -4.99 -11.08 -3.18
CA ALA A 151 -3.54 -10.85 -3.02
C ALA A 151 -2.78 -12.18 -2.90
N PHE A 152 -3.22 -13.08 -2.01
CA PHE A 152 -2.56 -14.38 -1.82
C PHE A 152 -2.64 -15.29 -3.05
N SER A 153 -3.67 -15.16 -3.89
CA SER A 153 -3.75 -15.90 -5.15
C SER A 153 -2.61 -15.55 -6.13
N PHE A 154 -2.09 -14.31 -6.08
CA PHE A 154 -1.00 -13.84 -6.94
C PHE A 154 0.37 -13.93 -6.26
N VAL A 155 0.49 -13.41 -5.04
CA VAL A 155 1.78 -13.25 -4.35
C VAL A 155 1.96 -14.16 -3.14
N GLY A 156 1.02 -15.07 -2.85
CA GLY A 156 1.09 -15.92 -1.66
C GLY A 156 2.27 -16.90 -1.63
N LYS A 157 2.91 -17.16 -2.77
CA LYS A 157 4.13 -17.99 -2.88
C LYS A 157 5.42 -17.16 -2.84
N ASP A 158 5.32 -15.83 -2.86
CA ASP A 158 6.50 -14.96 -2.79
C ASP A 158 7.17 -15.08 -1.42
N TYR A 159 8.49 -15.11 -1.38
CA TYR A 159 9.25 -15.24 -0.14
C TYR A 159 8.97 -14.08 0.85
N ASN A 160 8.69 -12.89 0.31
CA ASN A 160 8.41 -11.68 1.07
C ASN A 160 6.92 -11.51 1.43
N CYS A 161 6.03 -12.45 1.09
CA CYS A 161 4.60 -12.34 1.38
C CYS A 161 4.25 -12.37 2.89
N HIS A 162 5.22 -12.67 3.77
CA HIS A 162 5.04 -12.64 5.23
C HIS A 162 4.42 -11.32 5.73
N VAL A 163 4.79 -10.17 5.15
CA VAL A 163 4.20 -8.87 5.54
C VAL A 163 2.69 -8.80 5.29
N LEU A 164 2.18 -9.47 4.26
CA LEU A 164 0.75 -9.58 3.99
C LEU A 164 0.06 -10.53 4.98
N TRP A 165 0.72 -11.65 5.33
CA TRP A 165 0.20 -12.59 6.31
C TRP A 165 0.08 -11.96 7.70
N ASP A 166 1.11 -11.23 8.15
CA ASP A 166 1.07 -10.49 9.42
C ASP A 166 -0.10 -9.52 9.47
N LYS A 167 -0.30 -8.77 8.39
CA LYS A 167 -1.40 -7.82 8.28
C LYS A 167 -2.76 -8.52 8.28
N TYR A 168 -2.91 -9.63 7.55
CA TYR A 168 -4.16 -10.37 7.50
C TYR A 168 -4.52 -11.00 8.86
N LEU A 169 -3.53 -11.53 9.57
CA LEU A 169 -3.70 -12.03 10.94
C LEU A 169 -4.13 -10.91 11.90
N GLN A 170 -3.51 -9.74 11.81
CA GLN A 170 -3.90 -8.57 12.62
C GLN A 170 -5.34 -8.14 12.33
N PHE A 171 -5.74 -8.14 11.05
CA PHE A 171 -7.11 -7.86 10.65
C PHE A 171 -8.10 -8.85 11.26
N GLU A 172 -7.93 -10.17 11.08
CA GLU A 172 -8.88 -11.15 11.64
C GLU A 172 -8.89 -11.18 13.18
N PHE A 173 -7.76 -10.87 13.81
CA PHE A 173 -7.69 -10.68 15.26
C PHE A 173 -8.56 -9.49 15.70
N SER A 174 -8.51 -8.36 14.98
CA SER A 174 -9.37 -7.20 15.25
C SER A 174 -10.86 -7.49 15.04
N GLN A 175 -11.19 -8.37 14.09
CA GLN A 175 -12.56 -8.83 13.81
C GLN A 175 -13.05 -9.90 14.80
N GLN A 176 -12.19 -10.37 15.72
CA GLN A 176 -12.47 -11.44 16.68
C GLN A 176 -12.95 -12.75 16.02
N GLN A 177 -12.54 -13.01 14.77
CA GLN A 177 -12.91 -14.22 14.03
C GLN A 177 -11.91 -15.34 14.27
N TRP A 178 -11.94 -15.92 15.47
CA TRP A 178 -10.97 -16.92 15.92
C TRP A 178 -10.85 -18.15 15.00
N GLY A 179 -11.96 -18.58 14.39
CA GLY A 179 -11.97 -19.69 13.43
C GLY A 179 -11.19 -19.38 12.16
N MET A 180 -11.36 -18.17 11.60
CA MET A 180 -10.61 -17.72 10.43
C MET A 180 -9.14 -17.50 10.78
N LEU A 181 -8.86 -16.91 11.94
CA LEU A 181 -7.50 -16.69 12.42
C LEU A 181 -6.72 -18.01 12.51
N ALA A 182 -7.30 -19.05 13.13
CA ALA A 182 -6.69 -20.37 13.19
C ALA A 182 -6.45 -20.99 11.81
N HIS A 183 -7.42 -20.84 10.89
CA HIS A 183 -7.29 -21.31 9.52
C HIS A 183 -6.14 -20.61 8.77
N ILE A 184 -5.97 -19.30 8.97
CA ILE A 184 -4.86 -18.54 8.37
C ILE A 184 -3.52 -18.99 8.94
N TYR A 185 -3.39 -19.18 10.26
CA TYR A 185 -2.16 -19.71 10.85
C TYR A 185 -1.73 -21.03 10.21
N ILE A 186 -2.66 -21.97 10.03
CA ILE A 186 -2.39 -23.25 9.37
C ILE A 186 -1.93 -23.06 7.92
N ARG A 187 -2.49 -22.08 7.20
CA ARG A 187 -2.07 -21.76 5.82
C ARG A 187 -0.66 -21.19 5.77
N VAL A 188 -0.33 -20.25 6.65
CA VAL A 188 0.99 -19.61 6.72
C VAL A 188 2.09 -20.65 6.93
N LEU A 189 1.86 -21.61 7.83
CA LEU A 189 2.83 -22.67 8.16
C LEU A 189 3.14 -23.62 6.99
N LYS A 190 2.32 -23.63 5.93
CA LYS A 190 2.54 -24.46 4.75
C LYS A 190 3.50 -23.84 3.74
N PHE A 191 3.86 -22.56 3.87
CA PHE A 191 4.70 -21.86 2.90
C PHE A 191 6.03 -21.40 3.52
N PRO A 192 7.19 -21.71 2.90
CA PRO A 192 8.48 -21.22 3.35
C PRO A 192 8.61 -19.73 3.07
N THR A 193 8.14 -18.91 4.02
CA THR A 193 8.30 -17.46 4.00
C THR A 193 9.47 -17.04 4.90
N LYS A 194 10.00 -15.82 4.72
CA LYS A 194 11.05 -15.26 5.58
C LYS A 194 10.70 -15.30 7.08
N GLY A 195 9.40 -15.20 7.41
CA GLY A 195 8.87 -15.22 8.77
C GLY A 195 8.50 -16.61 9.30
N LEU A 196 8.74 -17.70 8.56
CA LEU A 196 8.22 -19.02 8.92
C LEU A 196 8.59 -19.47 10.33
N HIS A 197 9.86 -19.29 10.74
CA HIS A 197 10.31 -19.64 12.09
C HIS A 197 9.51 -18.89 13.17
N PHE A 198 9.23 -17.61 12.96
CA PHE A 198 8.44 -16.80 13.89
C PHE A 198 6.97 -17.26 13.98
N TYR A 199 6.38 -17.69 12.86
CA TYR A 199 5.02 -18.23 12.86
C TYR A 199 4.94 -19.60 13.55
N CYS A 200 5.94 -20.46 13.37
CA CYS A 200 6.04 -21.74 14.09
C CYS A 200 6.06 -21.50 15.61
N ASP A 201 6.92 -20.59 16.08
CA ASP A 201 7.05 -20.28 17.51
C ASP A 201 5.74 -19.71 18.10
N LYS A 202 5.05 -18.84 17.35
CA LYS A 202 3.74 -18.30 17.77
C LYS A 202 2.64 -19.36 17.81
N TYR A 203 2.63 -20.28 16.86
CA TYR A 203 1.67 -21.39 16.85
C TYR A 203 1.92 -22.35 18.03
N ASP A 204 3.17 -22.65 18.34
CA ASP A 204 3.54 -23.47 19.50
C ASP A 204 3.13 -22.81 20.83
N MET A 205 3.31 -21.50 20.95
CA MET A 205 2.80 -20.72 22.09
C MET A 205 1.27 -20.78 22.19
N LEU A 206 0.55 -20.66 21.07
CA LEU A 206 -0.91 -20.74 21.04
C LEU A 206 -1.40 -22.14 21.44
N LEU A 207 -0.72 -23.20 20.98
CA LEU A 207 -0.98 -24.58 21.39
C LEU A 207 -0.67 -24.83 22.87
N MET A 208 0.39 -24.23 23.41
CA MET A 208 0.70 -24.30 24.84
C MET A 208 -0.40 -23.65 25.68
N VAL A 209 -0.90 -22.47 25.29
CA VAL A 209 -1.99 -21.79 25.99
C VAL A 209 -3.28 -22.61 25.94
N ILE A 210 -3.65 -23.16 24.77
CA ILE A 210 -4.83 -24.02 24.63
C ILE A 210 -4.69 -25.29 25.49
N ARG A 211 -3.51 -25.90 25.56
CA ARG A 211 -3.26 -27.07 26.43
C ARG A 211 -3.33 -26.72 27.92
N PHE A 212 -2.84 -25.55 28.32
CA PHE A 212 -2.93 -25.07 29.71
C PHE A 212 -4.37 -24.74 30.11
N CYS A 213 -5.15 -24.09 29.24
CA CYS A 213 -6.54 -23.74 29.51
C CYS A 213 -7.50 -24.94 29.50
N ASN A 214 -7.15 -26.06 28.86
CA ASN A 214 -7.92 -27.31 28.93
C ASN A 214 -7.52 -28.22 30.11
N PHE A 215 -6.58 -27.77 30.96
CA PHE A 215 -6.10 -28.51 32.14
C PHE A 215 -6.47 -27.84 33.48
N ILE A 216 -7.25 -26.76 33.44
CA ILE A 216 -7.88 -26.07 34.59
C ILE A 216 -9.39 -26.23 34.45
#